data_AF-A0A5B8UFQ5-F1
#
_entry.id   AF-A0A5B8UFQ5-F1
#
_cell.length_a   1.000
_cell.length_b   1.000
_cell.length_c   1.000
_cell.angle_alpha   90.00
_cell.angle_beta   90.00
_cell.angle_gamma   90.00
#
_symmetry.space_group_name_H-M   'P 1'
#
loop_
_entity.id
_entity.type
_entity.pdbx_description
1 polymer ?
#
loop_
_entity_poly.entity_id
_entity_poly.type
_entity_poly.pdbx_seq_one_letter_code
_entity_poly.pdbx_strand_id
1 'polypeptide(L)'
;MFERIPTFERMLNERNAQLSEPVSLYLSIAEELERHPGHEFKGRAAFIRDQCSGFDAGRLFQKYRKAWNIPLFAEGILDVSDFKRGFLYRFREYSTSWNDSLAAKDWFLRSEEARAVRRYEFRHCDDGFEQCSILIEGSYRQILERLLQDGDYAVLASPAFTKSDLDSFIKSYIPDKGDFTMEQIIEDYIQHNPNY
;
A
#
# COMPACT_ATOMS: atom_id res chain seq x y z
N MET A 1 -0.27 -4.67 -12.34
CA MET A 1 -1.51 -4.47 -13.14
C MET A 1 -1.59 -3.05 -13.69
N PHE A 2 -1.18 -2.05 -12.91
CA PHE A 2 -1.32 -0.63 -13.27
C PHE A 2 -0.04 -0.03 -13.89
N GLU A 3 1.08 -0.78 -13.92
CA GLU A 3 2.40 -0.30 -14.32
C GLU A 3 2.45 0.26 -15.75
N ARG A 4 1.44 -0.09 -16.55
CA ARG A 4 1.31 0.33 -17.96
C ARG A 4 0.14 1.27 -18.20
N ILE A 5 -0.46 1.83 -17.15
CA ILE A 5 -1.61 2.74 -17.23
C ILE A 5 -1.14 4.15 -16.85
N PRO A 6 -0.88 5.04 -17.83
CA PRO A 6 -0.36 6.38 -17.55
C PRO A 6 -1.26 7.21 -16.62
N THR A 7 -2.58 7.00 -16.69
CA THR A 7 -3.54 7.68 -15.80
C THR A 7 -3.45 7.22 -14.35
N PHE A 8 -2.83 6.07 -14.07
CA PHE A 8 -2.57 5.63 -12.69
C PHE A 8 -1.58 6.55 -11.99
N GLU A 9 -0.45 6.88 -12.62
CA GLU A 9 0.54 7.80 -12.04
C GLU A 9 -0.06 9.19 -11.79
N ARG A 10 -0.88 9.67 -12.73
CA ARG A 10 -1.63 10.91 -12.56
C ARG A 10 -2.59 10.83 -11.37
N MET A 11 -3.32 9.72 -11.22
CA MET A 11 -4.19 9.48 -10.08
C MET A 11 -3.43 9.48 -8.76
N LEU A 12 -2.26 8.85 -8.70
CA LEU A 12 -1.43 8.87 -7.50
C LEU A 12 -1.01 10.30 -7.12
N ASN A 13 -0.67 11.15 -8.08
CA ASN A 13 -0.25 12.52 -7.80
C ASN A 13 -1.38 13.44 -7.32
N GLU A 14 -2.62 13.23 -7.81
CA GLU A 14 -3.77 14.07 -7.44
C GLU A 14 -4.54 13.56 -6.22
N ARG A 15 -4.48 12.25 -5.93
CA ARG A 15 -5.23 11.61 -4.83
C ARG A 15 -4.75 12.11 -3.47
N ASN A 16 -5.70 12.55 -2.64
CA ASN A 16 -5.45 13.00 -1.27
C ASN A 16 -6.21 12.14 -0.23
N ALA A 17 -5.88 12.32 1.04
CA ALA A 17 -6.51 11.57 2.13
C ALA A 17 -8.02 11.87 2.25
N GLN A 18 -8.48 13.06 1.86
CA GLN A 18 -9.88 13.46 1.94
C GLN A 18 -10.72 12.98 0.74
N LEU A 19 -10.07 12.39 -0.28
CA LEU A 19 -10.70 11.96 -1.53
C LEU A 19 -11.46 13.09 -2.23
N SER A 20 -10.97 14.32 -2.15
CA SER A 20 -11.64 15.50 -2.74
C SER A 20 -11.43 15.62 -4.25
N GLU A 21 -10.52 14.84 -4.83
CA GLU A 21 -10.23 14.86 -6.26
C GLU A 21 -11.42 14.36 -7.11
N PRO A 22 -11.50 14.72 -8.41
CA PRO A 22 -12.60 14.33 -9.27
C PRO A 22 -12.70 12.81 -9.50
N VAL A 23 -13.92 12.29 -9.43
CA VAL A 23 -14.20 10.86 -9.72
C VAL A 23 -13.82 10.47 -11.16
N SER A 24 -13.85 11.41 -12.11
CA SER A 24 -13.47 11.19 -13.50
C SER A 24 -12.05 10.65 -13.67
N LEU A 25 -11.14 10.97 -12.76
CA LEU A 25 -9.75 10.47 -12.76
C LEU A 25 -9.69 8.94 -12.55
N TYR A 26 -10.59 8.40 -11.75
CA TYR A 26 -10.71 6.96 -11.51
C TYR A 26 -11.42 6.27 -12.67
N LEU A 27 -12.46 6.91 -13.21
CA LEU A 27 -13.21 6.38 -14.34
C LEU A 27 -12.35 6.28 -15.61
N SER A 28 -11.42 7.21 -15.86
CA SER A 28 -10.49 7.09 -16.99
C SER A 28 -9.59 5.85 -16.89
N ILE A 29 -9.17 5.47 -15.66
CA ILE A 29 -8.42 4.23 -15.46
C ILE A 29 -9.32 3.01 -15.76
N ALA A 30 -10.58 3.04 -15.33
CA ALA A 30 -11.53 1.97 -15.63
C ALA A 30 -11.78 1.82 -17.15
N GLU A 31 -11.81 2.92 -17.91
CA GLU A 31 -11.91 2.89 -19.38
C GLU A 31 -10.68 2.27 -20.04
N GLU A 32 -9.47 2.60 -19.56
CA GLU A 32 -8.23 1.99 -20.06
C GLU A 32 -8.18 0.48 -19.76
N LEU A 33 -8.54 0.08 -18.54
CA LEU A 33 -8.61 -1.32 -18.13
C LEU A 33 -9.58 -2.14 -18.99
N GLU A 34 -10.71 -1.57 -19.41
CA GLU A 34 -11.68 -2.27 -20.26
C GLU A 34 -11.17 -2.60 -21.67
N ARG A 35 -10.19 -1.82 -22.17
CA ARG A 35 -9.58 -2.08 -23.48
C ARG A 35 -8.68 -3.31 -23.45
N HIS A 36 -8.29 -3.79 -22.27
CA HIS A 36 -7.56 -5.03 -22.13
C HIS A 36 -8.48 -6.27 -22.30
N PRO A 37 -8.03 -7.32 -23.00
CA PRO A 37 -8.86 -8.48 -23.29
C PRO A 37 -9.14 -9.37 -22.07
N GLY A 38 -8.34 -9.28 -21.00
CA GLY A 38 -8.43 -10.15 -19.82
C GLY A 38 -9.64 -9.87 -18.92
N HIS A 39 -10.24 -10.94 -18.39
CA HIS A 39 -11.41 -10.85 -17.51
C HIS A 39 -11.10 -10.14 -16.19
N GLU A 40 -9.88 -10.28 -15.68
CA GLU A 40 -9.37 -9.63 -14.48
C GLU A 40 -9.32 -8.11 -14.63
N PHE A 41 -8.94 -7.60 -15.82
CA PHE A 41 -8.93 -6.17 -16.11
C PHE A 41 -10.34 -5.60 -16.17
N LYS A 42 -11.26 -6.29 -16.87
CA LYS A 42 -12.67 -5.91 -16.92
C LYS A 42 -13.33 -5.97 -15.54
N GLY A 43 -13.00 -6.99 -14.75
CA GLY A 43 -13.41 -7.10 -13.35
C GLY A 43 -12.92 -5.91 -12.52
N ARG A 44 -11.67 -5.49 -12.70
CA ARG A 44 -11.11 -4.33 -11.99
C ARG A 44 -11.78 -3.03 -12.41
N ALA A 45 -12.03 -2.85 -13.70
CA ALA A 45 -12.76 -1.70 -14.23
C ALA A 45 -14.18 -1.61 -13.64
N ALA A 46 -14.90 -2.73 -13.60
CA ALA A 46 -16.23 -2.80 -12.97
C ALA A 46 -16.15 -2.45 -11.47
N PHE A 47 -15.17 -2.99 -10.75
CA PHE A 47 -14.95 -2.67 -9.33
C PHE A 47 -14.71 -1.18 -9.09
N ILE A 48 -13.91 -0.52 -9.93
CA ILE A 48 -13.69 0.93 -9.86
C ILE A 48 -15.00 1.70 -10.09
N ARG A 49 -15.78 1.36 -11.13
CA ARG A 49 -17.05 2.03 -11.42
C ARG A 49 -18.07 1.87 -10.31
N ASP A 50 -18.18 0.67 -9.76
CA ASP A 50 -19.10 0.36 -8.67
C ASP A 50 -18.76 1.21 -7.43
N GLN A 51 -17.49 1.23 -7.01
CA GLN A 51 -17.07 2.04 -5.86
C GLN A 51 -17.19 3.54 -6.11
N CYS A 52 -16.95 4.01 -7.34
CA CYS A 52 -17.19 5.41 -7.72
C CYS A 52 -18.67 5.78 -7.70
N SER A 53 -19.56 4.81 -7.89
CA SER A 53 -21.03 4.98 -7.83
C SER A 53 -21.60 4.79 -6.42
N GLY A 54 -20.75 4.57 -5.41
CA GLY A 54 -21.16 4.40 -4.02
C GLY A 54 -21.51 2.96 -3.61
N PHE A 55 -21.26 1.97 -4.46
CA PHE A 55 -21.44 0.57 -4.11
C PHE A 55 -20.15 -0.01 -3.49
N ASP A 56 -20.27 -0.85 -2.46
CA ASP A 56 -19.12 -1.48 -1.81
C ASP A 56 -18.30 -2.39 -2.75
N ALA A 57 -19.00 -3.05 -3.68
CA ALA A 57 -18.44 -3.96 -4.69
C ALA A 57 -17.74 -5.21 -4.11
N GLY A 58 -18.07 -5.62 -2.88
CA GLY A 58 -17.48 -6.78 -2.20
C GLY A 58 -17.54 -8.11 -2.98
N ARG A 59 -18.60 -8.38 -3.75
CA ARG A 59 -18.68 -9.60 -4.58
C ARG A 59 -17.62 -9.64 -5.68
N LEU A 60 -17.40 -8.51 -6.36
CA LEU A 60 -16.34 -8.41 -7.38
C LEU A 60 -14.96 -8.52 -6.73
N PHE A 61 -14.77 -7.85 -5.59
CA PHE A 61 -13.53 -7.92 -4.82
C PHE A 61 -13.18 -9.37 -4.47
N GLN A 62 -14.07 -10.12 -3.84
CA GLN A 62 -13.79 -11.51 -3.45
C GLN A 62 -13.54 -12.42 -4.66
N LYS A 63 -14.27 -12.20 -5.76
CA LYS A 63 -14.11 -13.00 -6.99
C LYS A 63 -12.75 -12.81 -7.65
N TYR A 64 -12.22 -11.59 -7.65
CA TYR A 64 -11.06 -11.23 -8.46
C TYR A 64 -9.80 -10.81 -7.69
N ARG A 65 -9.85 -10.61 -6.36
CA ARG A 65 -8.71 -10.12 -5.54
C ARG A 65 -7.39 -10.85 -5.84
N LYS A 66 -7.43 -12.18 -5.96
CA LYS A 66 -6.23 -12.98 -6.27
C LYS A 66 -5.65 -12.67 -7.65
N ALA A 67 -6.51 -12.47 -8.66
CA ALA A 67 -6.08 -12.08 -10.00
C ALA A 67 -5.56 -10.64 -10.07
N TRP A 68 -5.88 -9.82 -9.07
CA TRP A 68 -5.35 -8.46 -8.91
C TRP A 68 -4.10 -8.40 -8.01
N ASN A 69 -3.52 -9.56 -7.67
CA ASN A 69 -2.38 -9.67 -6.74
C ASN A 69 -2.66 -9.10 -5.35
N ILE A 70 -3.91 -9.22 -4.87
CA ILE A 70 -4.32 -8.88 -3.51
C ILE A 70 -4.52 -10.20 -2.73
N PRO A 71 -3.56 -10.59 -1.86
CA PRO A 71 -3.62 -11.85 -1.12
C PRO A 71 -4.84 -11.93 -0.22
N LEU A 72 -5.27 -13.15 0.09
CA LEU A 72 -6.26 -13.40 1.13
C LEU A 72 -5.52 -13.66 2.44
N PHE A 73 -5.42 -12.65 3.28
CA PHE A 73 -4.87 -12.77 4.63
C PHE A 73 -5.93 -13.33 5.58
N ALA A 74 -5.48 -14.03 6.62
CA ALA A 74 -6.31 -14.44 7.74
C ALA A 74 -7.01 -13.23 8.41
N GLU A 75 -8.07 -13.51 9.15
CA GLU A 75 -8.72 -12.56 10.07
C GLU A 75 -9.23 -11.26 9.42
N GLY A 76 -9.31 -11.21 8.09
CA GLY A 76 -9.77 -10.02 7.36
C GLY A 76 -8.82 -8.83 7.47
N ILE A 77 -7.52 -9.06 7.67
CA ILE A 77 -6.48 -8.00 7.74
C ILE A 77 -6.62 -6.98 6.60
N LEU A 78 -6.95 -7.48 5.40
CA LEU A 78 -7.26 -6.67 4.23
C LEU A 78 -8.60 -7.09 3.62
N ASP A 79 -9.54 -6.15 3.61
CA ASP A 79 -10.90 -6.35 3.09
C ASP A 79 -11.32 -5.21 2.15
N VAL A 80 -12.53 -5.32 1.59
CA VAL A 80 -13.05 -4.34 0.60
C VAL A 80 -13.28 -2.95 1.20
N SER A 81 -13.50 -2.84 2.52
CA SER A 81 -13.74 -1.56 3.20
C SER A 81 -12.50 -0.66 3.23
N ASP A 82 -11.31 -1.26 3.06
CA ASP A 82 -10.04 -0.57 2.93
C ASP A 82 -9.83 0.06 1.55
N PHE A 83 -10.69 -0.27 0.58
CA PHE A 83 -10.65 0.26 -0.77
C PHE A 83 -11.63 1.43 -0.91
N LYS A 84 -11.20 2.46 -1.64
CA LYS A 84 -12.04 3.59 -2.04
C LYS A 84 -11.78 3.94 -3.50
N ARG A 85 -12.87 4.11 -4.25
CA ARG A 85 -12.86 4.42 -5.69
C ARG A 85 -12.10 3.36 -6.51
N GLY A 86 -12.13 2.12 -6.04
CA GLY A 86 -11.53 0.96 -6.67
C GLY A 86 -10.05 0.74 -6.38
N PHE A 87 -9.44 1.48 -5.44
CA PHE A 87 -8.03 1.35 -5.07
C PHE A 87 -7.87 1.27 -3.56
N LEU A 88 -6.83 0.58 -3.10
CA LEU A 88 -6.47 0.55 -1.69
C LEU A 88 -6.29 1.98 -1.18
N TYR A 89 -7.01 2.32 -0.12
CA TYR A 89 -7.01 3.64 0.47
C TYR A 89 -6.38 3.62 1.85
N ARG A 90 -6.72 2.60 2.64
CA ARG A 90 -6.20 2.40 3.98
C ARG A 90 -5.42 1.09 4.05
N PHE A 91 -4.23 1.10 4.64
CA PHE A 91 -3.55 -0.12 5.06
C PHE A 91 -3.56 -0.21 6.59
N ARG A 92 -3.91 -1.38 7.11
CA ARG A 92 -3.92 -1.68 8.54
C ARG A 92 -2.80 -2.69 8.81
N GLU A 93 -1.76 -2.25 9.48
CA GLU A 93 -0.75 -3.13 10.05
C GLU A 93 -1.23 -3.58 11.43
N TYR A 94 -1.00 -4.85 11.76
CA TYR A 94 -1.39 -5.42 13.03
C TYR A 94 -0.16 -5.82 13.84
N SER A 95 -0.26 -5.81 15.17
CA SER A 95 0.73 -6.46 16.03
C SER A 95 0.96 -7.93 15.63
N THR A 96 2.10 -8.51 16.01
CA THR A 96 2.46 -9.91 15.72
C THR A 96 1.51 -10.95 16.34
N SER A 97 0.59 -10.52 17.19
CA SER A 97 -0.51 -11.32 17.74
C SER A 97 -1.53 -11.77 16.68
N TRP A 98 -1.51 -11.17 15.48
CA TRP A 98 -2.40 -11.53 14.37
C TRP A 98 -1.70 -12.40 13.33
N ASN A 99 -2.44 -13.38 12.82
CA ASN A 99 -1.92 -14.26 11.77
C ASN A 99 -1.68 -13.46 10.49
N ASP A 100 -0.63 -13.79 9.72
CA ASP A 100 -0.25 -13.11 8.47
C ASP A 100 0.15 -11.62 8.58
N SER A 101 0.25 -11.01 9.76
CA SER A 101 0.60 -9.58 9.86
C SER A 101 1.93 -9.23 9.14
N LEU A 102 2.97 -10.04 9.36
CA LEU A 102 4.25 -9.87 8.67
C LEU A 102 4.13 -10.04 7.15
N ALA A 103 3.31 -10.99 6.68
CA ALA A 103 3.08 -11.20 5.26
C ALA A 103 2.27 -10.05 4.63
N ALA A 104 1.34 -9.46 5.38
CA ALA A 104 0.60 -8.29 4.96
C ALA A 104 1.50 -7.05 4.87
N LYS A 105 2.40 -6.87 5.83
CA LYS A 105 3.41 -5.79 5.80
C LYS A 105 4.36 -5.95 4.62
N ASP A 106 4.92 -7.14 4.41
CA ASP A 106 5.80 -7.39 3.26
C ASP A 106 5.08 -7.13 1.92
N TRP A 107 3.83 -7.59 1.80
CA TRP A 107 3.01 -7.28 0.63
C TRP A 107 2.78 -5.78 0.48
N PHE A 108 2.45 -5.04 1.54
CA PHE A 108 2.25 -3.59 1.50
C PHE A 108 3.51 -2.88 1.00
N LEU A 109 4.69 -3.24 1.49
CA LEU A 109 5.95 -2.61 1.12
C LEU A 109 6.34 -2.84 -0.34
N ARG A 110 5.91 -3.95 -0.94
CA ARG A 110 6.31 -4.37 -2.29
C ARG A 110 5.20 -4.23 -3.35
N SER A 111 3.95 -4.08 -2.93
CA SER A 111 2.80 -4.10 -3.83
C SER A 111 2.63 -2.78 -4.57
N GLU A 112 2.35 -2.88 -5.86
CA GLU A 112 1.93 -1.75 -6.67
C GLU A 112 0.64 -1.10 -6.13
N GLU A 113 -0.29 -1.91 -5.62
CA GLU A 113 -1.57 -1.45 -5.07
C GLU A 113 -1.36 -0.50 -3.88
N ALA A 114 -0.33 -0.76 -3.07
CA ALA A 114 -0.02 0.03 -1.87
C ALA A 114 0.33 1.49 -2.19
N ARG A 115 0.79 1.79 -3.40
CA ARG A 115 1.09 3.17 -3.84
C ARG A 115 -0.13 4.09 -3.76
N ALA A 116 -1.35 3.54 -3.85
CA ALA A 116 -2.60 4.29 -3.74
C ALA A 116 -3.04 4.58 -2.30
N VAL A 117 -2.37 4.00 -1.29
CA VAL A 117 -2.68 4.19 0.13
C VAL A 117 -2.49 5.65 0.51
N ARG A 118 -3.46 6.18 1.26
CA ARG A 118 -3.42 7.52 1.84
C ARG A 118 -3.50 7.55 3.36
N ARG A 119 -3.73 6.39 3.95
CA ARG A 119 -3.91 6.22 5.39
C ARG A 119 -3.28 4.92 5.83
N TYR A 120 -2.36 5.01 6.78
CA TYR A 120 -1.74 3.87 7.44
C TYR A 120 -2.19 3.86 8.91
N GLU A 121 -2.57 2.69 9.38
CA GLU A 121 -2.96 2.47 10.77
C GLU A 121 -2.15 1.31 11.34
N PHE A 122 -1.53 1.50 12.51
CA PHE A 122 -1.02 0.38 13.30
C PHE A 122 -2.03 0.03 14.38
N ARG A 123 -2.47 -1.23 14.38
CA ARG A 123 -3.50 -1.75 15.26
C ARG A 123 -2.96 -2.87 16.16
N HIS A 124 -3.36 -2.88 17.42
CA HIS A 124 -3.02 -3.93 18.38
C HIS A 124 -4.26 -4.35 19.16
N CYS A 125 -4.20 -5.53 19.79
CA CYS A 125 -5.32 -6.12 20.53
C CYS A 125 -4.90 -6.60 21.93
N ASP A 126 -3.84 -6.01 22.50
CA ASP A 126 -3.26 -6.48 23.76
C ASP A 126 -4.23 -6.39 24.95
N ASP A 127 -5.20 -5.47 24.89
CA ASP A 127 -6.24 -5.28 25.92
C ASP A 127 -7.59 -5.96 25.59
N GLY A 128 -7.62 -6.89 24.63
CA GLY A 128 -8.81 -7.64 24.24
C GLY A 128 -9.79 -6.92 23.30
N PHE A 129 -9.56 -5.62 23.03
CA PHE A 129 -10.22 -4.87 21.96
C PHE A 129 -9.19 -4.29 21.02
N GLU A 130 -9.53 -4.22 19.73
CA GLU A 130 -8.69 -3.61 18.71
C GLU A 130 -8.55 -2.11 18.95
N GLN A 131 -7.30 -1.64 19.09
CA GLN A 131 -6.95 -0.24 19.27
C GLN A 131 -6.03 0.22 18.15
N CYS A 132 -6.23 1.45 17.67
CA CYS A 132 -5.33 2.10 16.71
C CYS A 132 -4.37 3.00 17.48
N SER A 133 -3.09 2.62 17.55
CA SER A 133 -2.07 3.37 18.28
C SER A 133 -1.27 4.32 17.39
N ILE A 134 -1.21 4.05 16.07
CA ILE A 134 -0.55 4.93 15.11
C ILE A 134 -1.50 5.19 13.95
N LEU A 135 -1.67 6.46 13.59
CA LEU A 135 -2.38 6.90 12.40
C LEU A 135 -1.47 7.86 11.63
N ILE A 136 -1.14 7.50 10.39
CA ILE A 136 -0.36 8.33 9.48
C ILE A 136 -1.19 8.57 8.21
N GLU A 137 -1.35 9.83 7.84
CA GLU A 137 -2.03 10.23 6.60
C GLU A 137 -1.05 10.99 5.70
N GLY A 138 -1.14 10.74 4.40
CA GLY A 138 -0.21 11.33 3.42
C GLY A 138 -0.13 10.49 2.15
N SER A 139 0.75 10.87 1.23
CA SER A 139 1.11 9.98 0.13
C SER A 139 1.80 8.71 0.64
N TYR A 140 1.80 7.64 -0.16
CA TYR A 140 2.51 6.42 0.19
C TYR A 140 3.97 6.67 0.56
N ARG A 141 4.65 7.54 -0.19
CA ARG A 141 6.03 7.96 0.10
C ARG A 141 6.16 8.63 1.47
N GLN A 142 5.29 9.59 1.78
CA GLN A 142 5.29 10.30 3.06
C GLN A 142 5.01 9.36 4.24
N ILE A 143 4.12 8.37 4.04
CA ILE A 143 3.84 7.33 5.03
C ILE A 143 5.11 6.53 5.33
N LEU A 144 5.79 6.03 4.30
CA LEU A 144 7.03 5.26 4.48
C LEU A 144 8.15 6.09 5.11
N GLU A 145 8.30 7.35 4.73
CA GLU A 145 9.28 8.26 5.33
C GLU A 145 8.98 8.50 6.82
N ARG A 146 7.70 8.59 7.19
CA ARG A 146 7.32 8.73 8.59
C ARG A 146 7.60 7.46 9.40
N LEU A 147 7.29 6.29 8.83
CA LEU A 147 7.61 4.99 9.44
C LEU A 147 9.14 4.83 9.62
N LEU A 148 9.93 5.23 8.62
CA LEU A 148 11.39 5.23 8.71
C LEU A 148 11.91 6.12 9.85
N GLN A 149 11.34 7.31 10.01
CA GLN A 149 11.67 8.23 11.12
C GLN A 149 11.32 7.63 12.48
N ASP A 150 10.29 6.79 12.54
CA ASP A 150 9.85 6.10 13.75
C ASP A 150 10.62 4.76 13.95
N GLY A 151 11.66 4.49 13.15
CA GLY A 151 12.59 3.37 13.32
C GLY A 151 12.23 2.10 12.53
N ASP A 152 11.23 2.14 11.65
CA ASP A 152 10.84 1.01 10.82
C ASP A 152 11.70 0.93 9.54
N TYR A 153 12.88 0.32 9.65
CA TYR A 153 13.82 0.18 8.53
C TYR A 153 13.32 -0.73 7.41
N ALA A 154 12.29 -1.56 7.65
CA ALA A 154 11.74 -2.46 6.63
C ALA A 154 11.20 -1.69 5.42
N VAL A 155 10.77 -0.45 5.60
CA VAL A 155 10.28 0.41 4.52
C VAL A 155 11.31 0.66 3.42
N LEU A 156 12.60 0.55 3.74
CA LEU A 156 13.70 0.71 2.78
C LEU A 156 13.72 -0.39 1.71
N ALA A 157 13.00 -1.50 1.89
CA ALA A 157 12.81 -2.50 0.84
C ALA A 157 11.80 -2.07 -0.25
N SER A 158 11.07 -0.97 -0.04
CA SER A 158 10.01 -0.54 -0.95
C SER A 158 10.53 0.15 -2.22
N PRO A 159 9.96 -0.13 -3.41
CA PRO A 159 10.32 0.55 -4.65
C PRO A 159 10.00 2.06 -4.65
N ALA A 160 9.35 2.58 -3.61
CA ALA A 160 9.16 4.02 -3.44
C ALA A 160 10.47 4.77 -3.14
N PHE A 161 11.53 4.08 -2.70
CA PHE A 161 12.88 4.64 -2.53
C PHE A 161 13.71 4.41 -3.79
N THR A 162 14.26 5.48 -4.34
CA THR A 162 15.20 5.41 -5.46
C THR A 162 16.60 5.06 -4.97
N LYS A 163 17.48 4.62 -5.88
CA LYS A 163 18.90 4.41 -5.56
C LYS A 163 19.54 5.61 -4.86
N SER A 164 19.24 6.82 -5.33
CA SER A 164 19.77 8.06 -4.75
C SER A 164 19.28 8.28 -3.32
N ASP A 165 18.03 7.91 -3.02
CA ASP A 165 17.48 8.00 -1.66
C ASP A 165 18.21 7.03 -0.72
N LEU A 166 18.41 5.79 -1.18
CA LEU A 166 19.07 4.73 -0.43
C LEU A 166 20.55 5.07 -0.17
N ASP A 167 21.28 5.51 -1.20
CA ASP A 167 22.68 5.96 -1.05
C ASP A 167 22.80 7.15 -0.10
N SER A 168 21.81 8.05 -0.10
CA SER A 168 21.77 9.19 0.82
C SER A 168 21.50 8.75 2.25
N PHE A 169 20.59 7.79 2.45
CA PHE A 169 20.33 7.19 3.76
C PHE A 169 21.59 6.52 4.31
N ILE A 170 22.25 5.66 3.52
CA ILE A 170 23.48 4.96 3.93
C ILE A 170 24.57 5.93 4.40
N LYS A 171 24.74 7.06 3.70
CA LYS A 171 25.77 8.06 4.03
C LYS A 171 25.45 8.89 5.26
N SER A 172 24.17 9.07 5.59
CA SER A 172 23.73 10.00 6.64
C SER A 172 23.28 9.31 7.92
N TYR A 173 23.02 8.00 7.88
CA TYR A 173 22.60 7.24 9.03
C TYR A 173 23.70 7.14 10.08
N ILE A 174 23.32 7.49 11.30
CA ILE A 174 24.16 7.38 12.49
C ILE A 174 23.32 6.56 13.47
N PRO A 175 23.66 5.28 13.72
CA PRO A 175 22.85 4.42 14.58
C PRO A 175 22.88 4.92 16.03
N ASP A 176 21.72 5.02 16.66
CA ASP A 176 21.65 5.21 18.10
C ASP A 176 21.95 3.89 18.82
N LYS A 177 22.23 3.99 20.13
CA LYS A 177 22.53 2.80 20.95
C LYS A 177 21.30 1.89 21.04
N GLY A 178 21.41 0.72 20.41
CA GLY A 178 20.33 -0.28 20.37
C GLY A 178 19.68 -0.43 19.01
N ASP A 179 20.00 0.45 18.05
CA ASP A 179 19.55 0.32 16.67
C ASP A 179 20.34 -0.72 15.89
N PHE A 180 19.80 -1.09 14.72
CA PHE A 180 20.50 -1.91 13.74
C PHE A 180 21.77 -1.19 13.24
N THR A 181 22.83 -1.96 13.02
CA THR A 181 24.01 -1.42 12.32
C THR A 181 23.67 -1.15 10.86
N MET A 182 24.46 -0.30 10.21
CA MET A 182 24.27 -0.02 8.78
C MET A 182 24.42 -1.29 7.93
N GLU A 183 25.35 -2.18 8.27
CA GLU A 183 25.53 -3.46 7.57
C GLU A 183 24.26 -4.32 7.64
N GLN A 184 23.63 -4.40 8.82
CA GLN A 184 22.36 -5.12 9.00
C GLN A 184 21.24 -4.50 8.17
N ILE A 185 21.10 -3.16 8.20
CA ILE A 185 20.07 -2.47 7.40
C ILE A 185 20.27 -2.72 5.90
N ILE A 186 21.52 -2.74 5.44
CA ILE A 186 21.84 -3.02 4.05
C ILE A 186 21.45 -4.46 3.68
N GLU A 187 21.89 -5.43 4.47
CA GLU A 187 21.65 -6.86 4.24
C GLU A 187 20.16 -7.20 4.29
N ASP A 188 19.48 -6.76 5.35
CA ASP A 188 18.11 -7.18 5.65
C ASP A 188 17.04 -6.42 4.86
N TYR A 189 17.34 -5.20 4.37
CA TYR A 189 16.32 -4.33 3.75
C TYR A 189 16.76 -3.72 2.41
N ILE A 190 17.89 -3.01 2.35
CA ILE A 190 18.26 -2.24 1.16
C ILE A 190 18.61 -3.15 -0.02
N GLN A 191 19.31 -4.28 0.20
CA GLN A 191 19.63 -5.25 -0.85
C GLN A 191 18.39 -5.90 -1.49
N HIS A 192 17.26 -5.88 -0.80
CA HIS A 192 15.99 -6.39 -1.29
C HIS A 192 15.12 -5.32 -1.97
N ASN A 193 15.60 -4.07 -2.04
CA ASN A 193 14.96 -3.02 -2.79
C ASN A 193 15.25 -3.19 -4.30
N PRO A 194 14.23 -3.24 -5.17
CA PRO A 194 14.44 -3.44 -6.61
C PRO A 194 15.16 -2.27 -7.30
N ASN A 195 15.29 -1.11 -6.65
CA ASN A 195 15.95 0.07 -7.19
C ASN A 195 17.40 0.25 -6.71
N TYR A 196 17.93 -0.59 -5.82
CA TYR A 196 19.30 -0.50 -5.30
C TYR A 196 20.32 -1.17 -6.24
#